data_AF-A0A957P4V7-F1
#
_entry.id   AF-A0A957P4V7-F1
#
_cell.length_a   1.000
_cell.length_b   1.000
_cell.length_c   1.000
_cell.angle_alpha   90.00
_cell.angle_beta   90.00
_cell.angle_gamma   90.00
#
_symmetry.space_group_name_H-M   'P 1'
#
loop_
_entity.id
_entity.type
_entity.pdbx_description
1 polymer ?
#
loop_
_entity_poly.entity_id
_entity_poly.type
_entity_poly.pdbx_seq_one_letter_code
_entity_poly.pdbx_strand_id
1 'polypeptide(L)'
;AERVGPHNLPDLFAGWDVIYLDEVVDIGFSGPCTTSKWIGMNFMMVNQDLAIVDATQTPLIRELAKRKVDVIPLRLRHARTLAGGFHCVTLDVRRRGGLETYCA
;
A
#
# COMPACT_ATOMS: atom_id res chain seq x y z
N ALA A 1 4.24 -5.41 -18.44
CA ALA A 1 5.21 -5.46 -17.33
C ALA A 1 4.69 -6.45 -16.30
N GLU A 2 5.55 -7.34 -15.82
CA GLU A 2 5.24 -8.29 -14.74
C GLU A 2 5.21 -7.56 -13.37
N ARG A 3 4.54 -8.13 -12.38
CA ARG A 3 4.60 -7.62 -10.99
C ARG A 3 5.99 -7.87 -10.40
N VAL A 4 6.32 -7.10 -9.36
CA VAL A 4 7.55 -7.33 -8.61
C VAL A 4 7.41 -8.66 -7.85
N GLY A 5 8.41 -9.52 -7.99
CA GLY A 5 8.54 -10.85 -7.43
C GLY A 5 10.02 -11.16 -7.11
N PRO A 6 10.33 -12.36 -6.60
CA PRO A 6 11.69 -12.71 -6.19
C PRO A 6 12.77 -12.56 -7.27
N HIS A 7 12.40 -12.68 -8.55
CA HIS A 7 13.34 -12.61 -9.69
C HIS A 7 13.65 -11.19 -10.18
N ASN A 8 12.87 -10.20 -9.78
CA ASN A 8 13.04 -8.80 -10.20
C ASN A 8 12.99 -7.81 -9.02
N LEU A 9 13.09 -8.31 -7.78
CA LEU A 9 13.26 -7.52 -6.57
C LEU A 9 14.67 -6.90 -6.58
N PRO A 10 14.82 -5.57 -6.46
CA PRO A 10 16.13 -4.94 -6.37
C PRO A 10 16.96 -5.47 -5.19
N ASP A 11 18.26 -5.69 -5.40
CA ASP A 11 19.21 -6.22 -4.40
C ASP A 11 19.23 -5.41 -3.09
N LEU A 12 18.91 -4.11 -3.17
CA LEU A 12 18.76 -3.22 -2.03
C LEU A 12 17.79 -3.75 -0.96
N PHE A 13 16.82 -4.59 -1.35
CA PHE A 13 15.82 -5.17 -0.45
C PHE A 13 16.14 -6.62 -0.04
N ALA A 14 17.32 -7.16 -0.36
CA ALA A 14 17.67 -8.55 -0.08
C ALA A 14 17.62 -8.91 1.42
N GLY A 15 17.87 -7.93 2.31
CA GLY A 15 17.79 -8.09 3.76
C GLY A 15 16.41 -7.82 4.36
N TRP A 16 15.41 -7.44 3.55
CA TRP A 16 14.08 -7.07 4.03
C TRP A 16 13.13 -8.27 4.05
N ASP A 17 12.20 -8.28 4.99
CA ASP A 17 11.02 -9.15 4.91
C ASP A 17 10.06 -8.59 3.86
N VAL A 18 9.88 -9.31 2.75
CA VAL A 18 9.07 -8.86 1.62
C VAL A 18 7.70 -9.52 1.65
N ILE A 19 6.67 -8.68 1.68
CA ILE A 19 5.27 -9.11 1.67
C ILE A 19 4.77 -9.08 0.24
N TYR A 20 4.62 -10.26 -0.35
CA TYR A 20 3.98 -10.41 -1.65
C TYR A 20 2.46 -10.55 -1.49
N LEU A 21 1.71 -9.80 -2.29
CA LEU A 21 0.27 -9.94 -2.41
C LEU A 21 -0.05 -10.53 -3.78
N ASP A 22 -0.73 -11.67 -3.81
CA ASP A 22 -1.14 -12.31 -5.05
C ASP A 22 -2.37 -11.61 -5.67
N GLU A 23 -3.20 -10.99 -4.83
CA GLU A 23 -4.42 -10.33 -5.25
C GLU A 23 -4.80 -9.13 -4.39
N VAL A 24 -5.63 -8.27 -4.99
CA VAL A 24 -6.32 -7.14 -4.34
C VAL A 24 -7.78 -7.17 -4.73
N VAL A 25 -8.62 -6.61 -3.87
CA VAL A 25 -10.05 -6.47 -4.13
C VAL A 25 -10.24 -5.40 -5.19
N ASP A 26 -10.94 -5.75 -6.28
CA ASP A 26 -11.33 -4.76 -7.27
C ASP A 26 -12.55 -3.96 -6.78
N ILE A 27 -12.34 -2.66 -6.52
CA ILE A 27 -13.38 -1.74 -6.03
C ILE A 27 -14.29 -1.19 -7.14
N GLY A 28 -14.06 -1.58 -8.39
CA GLY A 28 -14.75 -1.05 -9.56
C GLY A 28 -14.34 0.38 -9.92
N PHE A 29 -14.88 0.89 -11.03
CA PHE A 29 -14.65 2.25 -11.50
C PHE A 29 -15.86 2.73 -12.32
N SER A 30 -15.88 4.02 -12.66
CA SER A 30 -16.90 4.61 -13.52
C SER A 30 -16.24 5.44 -14.61
N GLY A 31 -16.70 5.31 -15.86
CA GLY A 31 -16.12 6.02 -17.01
C GLY A 31 -14.74 5.48 -17.42
N PRO A 32 -13.97 6.26 -18.20
CA PRO A 32 -12.60 5.91 -18.57
C PRO A 32 -11.72 5.77 -17.33
N CYS A 33 -10.95 4.68 -17.24
CA CYS A 33 -10.10 4.39 -16.08
C CYS A 33 -8.70 4.04 -16.55
N THR A 34 -7.71 4.81 -16.10
CA THR A 34 -6.29 4.58 -16.33
C THR A 34 -5.63 3.87 -15.15
N THR A 35 -6.37 3.63 -14.07
CA THR A 35 -5.84 3.13 -12.81
C THR A 35 -6.09 1.64 -12.65
N SER A 36 -5.02 0.95 -12.29
CA SER A 36 -5.06 -0.46 -11.97
C SER A 36 -5.88 -0.75 -10.71
N LYS A 37 -6.48 -1.94 -10.60
CA LYS A 37 -7.12 -2.40 -9.34
C LYS A 37 -6.14 -2.39 -8.16
N TRP A 38 -4.85 -2.47 -8.45
CA TRP A 38 -3.74 -2.38 -7.50
C TRP A 38 -3.62 -1.04 -6.77
N ILE A 39 -4.46 -0.04 -7.09
CA ILE A 39 -4.66 1.13 -6.22
C ILE A 39 -5.06 0.75 -4.80
N GLY A 40 -5.61 -0.45 -4.58
CA GLY A 40 -5.85 -1.01 -3.25
C GLY A 40 -4.60 -1.14 -2.36
N MET A 41 -3.40 -1.23 -2.95
CA MET A 41 -2.13 -1.19 -2.22
C MET A 41 -1.63 0.23 -1.91
N ASN A 42 -2.32 1.26 -2.38
CA ASN A 42 -1.94 2.66 -2.14
C ASN A 42 -2.47 3.15 -0.78
N PHE A 43 -2.07 2.45 0.28
CA PHE A 43 -2.39 2.77 1.67
C PHE A 43 -1.35 3.74 2.26
N MET A 44 -1.64 4.30 3.43
CA MET A 44 -0.78 5.30 4.08
C MET A 44 -0.35 4.85 5.48
N MET A 45 0.96 4.74 5.72
CA MET A 45 1.49 4.53 7.08
C MET A 45 1.45 5.84 7.87
N VAL A 46 0.76 5.82 9.01
CA VAL A 46 0.75 6.93 9.99
C VAL A 46 2.04 6.90 10.81
N ASN A 47 2.42 5.72 11.29
CA ASN A 47 3.69 5.42 11.94
C ASN A 47 4.11 3.97 11.59
N GLN A 48 5.06 3.38 12.30
CA GLN A 48 5.54 2.01 12.00
C GLN A 48 4.50 0.92 12.28
N ASP A 49 3.58 1.16 13.22
CA ASP A 49 2.62 0.17 13.71
C ASP A 49 1.17 0.49 13.31
N LEU A 50 0.92 1.57 12.56
CA LEU A 50 -0.43 2.04 12.23
C LEU A 50 -0.56 2.48 10.77
N ALA A 51 -1.49 1.88 10.04
CA ALA A 51 -1.79 2.15 8.64
C ALA A 51 -3.24 2.60 8.41
N ILE A 52 -3.47 3.45 7.41
CA ILE A 52 -4.80 3.76 6.86
C ILE A 52 -4.92 3.00 5.54
N VAL A 53 -5.88 2.07 5.48
CA VAL A 53 -6.09 1.17 4.34
C VAL A 53 -7.54 1.28 3.87
N ASP A 54 -7.79 1.06 2.57
CA ASP A 54 -9.17 0.99 2.09
C ASP A 54 -9.89 -0.20 2.75
N ALA A 55 -11.05 0.06 3.37
CA ALA A 55 -11.83 -0.89 4.14
C ALA A 55 -12.24 -2.13 3.34
N THR A 56 -12.28 -2.06 2.00
CA THR A 56 -12.59 -3.23 1.16
C THR A 56 -11.39 -4.17 1.00
N GLN A 57 -10.16 -3.72 1.23
CA GLN A 57 -8.93 -4.48 1.00
C GLN A 57 -8.63 -5.45 2.16
N THR A 58 -9.60 -6.29 2.50
CA THR A 58 -9.51 -7.23 3.63
C THR A 58 -8.30 -8.20 3.55
N PRO A 59 -7.80 -8.65 2.38
CA PRO A 59 -6.58 -9.46 2.33
C PRO A 59 -5.36 -8.69 2.84
N LEU A 60 -5.16 -7.45 2.39
CA LEU A 60 -4.07 -6.58 2.84
C LEU A 60 -4.18 -6.28 4.34
N ILE A 61 -5.39 -5.97 4.82
CA ILE A 61 -5.63 -5.72 6.26
C ILE A 61 -5.22 -6.93 7.11
N ARG A 62 -5.53 -8.15 6.66
CA ARG A 62 -5.13 -9.39 7.36
C ARG A 62 -3.62 -9.60 7.35
N GLU A 63 -2.95 -9.31 6.23
CA GLU A 63 -1.49 -9.43 6.13
C GLU A 63 -0.75 -8.45 7.04
N LEU A 64 -1.26 -7.21 7.17
CA LEU A 64 -0.74 -6.21 8.11
C LEU A 64 -0.96 -6.63 9.57
N ALA A 65 -2.16 -7.13 9.89
CA ALA A 65 -2.48 -7.58 11.24
C ALA A 65 -1.60 -8.75 11.71
N LYS A 66 -1.27 -9.71 10.83
CA LYS A 66 -0.31 -10.81 11.13
C LYS A 66 1.06 -10.29 11.56
N ARG A 67 1.43 -9.09 11.09
CA ARG A 67 2.71 -8.43 11.35
C ARG A 67 2.61 -7.32 12.40
N LYS A 68 1.52 -7.32 13.18
CA LYS A 68 1.27 -6.37 14.29
C LYS A 68 1.19 -4.91 13.83
N VAL A 69 0.77 -4.68 12.58
CA VAL A 69 0.41 -3.35 12.10
C VAL A 69 -1.10 -3.19 12.23
N ASP A 70 -1.51 -2.26 13.11
CA ASP A 70 -2.89 -1.86 13.27
C ASP A 70 -3.39 -1.10 12.04
N VAL A 71 -4.69 -1.22 11.76
CA VAL A 71 -5.30 -0.59 10.60
C VAL A 71 -6.48 0.28 11.01
N ILE A 72 -6.51 1.51 10.49
CA ILE A 72 -7.69 2.37 10.42
C ILE A 72 -8.34 2.14 9.04
N PRO A 73 -9.44 1.38 8.96
CA PRO A 73 -10.12 1.12 7.70
C PRO A 73 -10.98 2.33 7.30
N LEU A 74 -10.61 3.02 6.22
CA LEU A 74 -11.38 4.13 5.64
C LEU A 74 -11.75 3.81 4.19
N ARG A 75 -12.59 4.61 3.53
CA ARG A 75 -13.02 4.32 2.15
C ARG A 75 -12.80 5.49 1.20
N LEU A 76 -12.06 5.25 0.12
CA LEU A 76 -11.98 6.14 -1.04
C LEU A 76 -12.66 5.47 -2.22
N ARG A 77 -14.01 5.52 -2.24
CA ARG A 77 -14.86 4.79 -3.19
C ARG A 77 -14.45 4.96 -4.66
N HIS A 78 -13.99 6.16 -5.03
CA HIS A 78 -13.65 6.52 -6.41
C HIS A 78 -12.15 6.47 -6.70
N ALA A 79 -11.35 5.79 -5.87
CA ALA A 79 -9.89 5.77 -6.00
C ALA A 79 -9.42 5.26 -7.37
N ARG A 80 -10.11 4.27 -7.96
CA ARG A 80 -9.82 3.82 -9.34
C ARG A 80 -10.23 4.85 -10.39
N THR A 81 -11.38 5.49 -10.21
CA THR A 81 -11.90 6.48 -11.17
C THR A 81 -11.06 7.76 -11.21
N LEU A 82 -10.62 8.23 -10.04
CA LEU A 82 -9.87 9.48 -9.88
C LEU A 82 -8.35 9.27 -9.76
N ALA A 83 -7.89 8.03 -9.94
CA ALA A 83 -6.47 7.66 -9.92
C ALA A 83 -5.72 8.01 -8.63
N GLY A 84 -6.35 7.87 -7.46
CA GLY A 84 -5.72 8.20 -6.19
C GLY A 84 -6.22 7.38 -4.99
N GLY A 85 -5.31 6.64 -4.37
CA GLY A 85 -5.50 6.06 -3.03
C GLY A 85 -4.99 7.00 -1.94
N PHE A 86 -4.93 6.53 -0.69
CA PHE A 86 -4.58 7.37 0.46
C PHE A 86 -3.21 8.03 0.34
N HIS A 87 -2.21 7.29 -0.14
CA HIS A 87 -0.87 7.85 -0.31
C HIS A 87 -0.83 8.88 -1.45
N CYS A 88 -1.51 8.61 -2.58
CA CYS A 88 -1.57 9.54 -3.71
C CYS A 88 -2.24 10.88 -3.36
N VAL A 89 -3.19 10.90 -2.43
CA VAL A 89 -3.97 12.11 -2.07
C VAL A 89 -3.44 12.81 -0.81
N THR A 90 -2.27 12.41 -0.32
CA THR A 90 -1.65 13.01 0.86
C THR A 90 -0.21 13.42 0.59
N LEU A 91 0.30 14.35 1.40
CA LEU A 91 1.69 14.78 1.39
C LEU A 91 2.18 14.88 2.84
N ASP A 92 3.06 13.98 3.24
CA ASP A 92 3.65 13.91 4.57
C ASP A 92 4.80 14.91 4.74
N VAL A 93 4.43 16.17 5.03
CA VAL A 93 5.39 17.28 5.19
C VAL A 93 6.32 17.17 6.40
N ARG A 94 6.00 16.29 7.37
CA ARG A 94 6.82 16.06 8.56
C ARG A 94 6.54 14.70 9.19
N ARG A 95 7.60 13.90 9.41
CA ARG A 95 7.62 12.72 10.27
C ARG A 95 8.69 12.89 11.36
N ARG A 96 8.49 12.27 12.52
CA ARG A 96 9.44 12.34 13.64
C ARG A 96 10.52 11.26 13.43
N GLY A 97 11.79 11.66 13.39
CA GLY A 97 12.93 10.75 13.22
C GLY A 97 14.22 11.50 12.87
N GLY A 98 15.30 10.75 12.67
CA GLY A 98 16.57 11.22 12.10
C GLY A 98 16.82 10.67 10.70
N LEU A 99 17.94 11.03 10.08
CA LEU A 99 18.42 10.40 8.85
C LEU A 99 19.12 9.09 9.20
N GLU A 100 18.68 7.98 8.61
CA GLU A 100 19.17 6.63 8.89
C GLU A 100 19.31 5.82 7.59
N THR A 101 20.09 4.73 7.64
CA THR A 101 20.25 3.76 6.55
C THR A 101 19.58 2.44 6.94
N TYR A 102 18.63 1.98 6.12
CA TYR A 102 17.83 0.77 6.39
C TYR A 102 18.12 -0.40 5.44
N CYS A 103 19.01 -0.19 4.47
CA CYS A 103 19.40 -1.22 3.51
C CYS A 103 20.88 -1.52 3.69
N ALA A 104 21.25 -2.79 3.55
CA ALA A 104 22.64 -3.25 3.57
C ALA A 104 23.29 -3.07 2.20
#